data_AF-A0A4S4CEN0-F1
#
_entry.id   AF-A0A4S4CEN0-F1
#
_cell.length_a   1.000
_cell.length_b   1.000
_cell.length_c   1.000
_cell.angle_alpha   90.00
_cell.angle_beta   90.00
_cell.angle_gamma   90.00
#
_symmetry.space_group_name_H-M   'P 1'
#
loop_
_entity.id
_entity.type
_entity.pdbx_description
1 polymer ?
#
loop_
_entity_poly.entity_id
_entity_poly.type
_entity_poly.pdbx_seq_one_letter_code
_entity_poly.pdbx_strand_id
1 'polypeptide(L)'
;MRHTFVTALLTLLVTTAQAAEVRVPNSRVSYVLEQNGQGANTSIIYVDAQQETATSGPRNFLSLKCDGQGGFFFTLNTRGTLYGAGQEDKLSTLYQVQYQVGSAAPRGVSGLRAPTSGGKLLTGALSLNGTDVNDAIGKALDDGQTVRLTLTPTDQAPASGKLDLSFSGKGFKTATTAANGCRSGSAETRVPDSNVYYKPVSQGGKNLSEIYLDARGTAGTQGRAFLNQTCFGGGTSVFSIVAPTPLLNTTLKDKAASIYTVTYAVGGGAAATPDKLLPTDNPKALALADKAASSALIAALKAGKSVQIVVKPRAGALTDQTLTYQFDAAGYVTAWNAVKACQ
;
A
#
# COMPACT_ATOMS: atom_id res chain seq x y z
N MET A 1 24.54 -49.60 -52.30
CA MET A 1 24.99 -48.19 -52.28
C MET A 1 24.45 -47.55 -51.02
N ARG A 2 25.32 -46.87 -50.27
CA ARG A 2 25.11 -46.42 -48.88
C ARG A 2 24.02 -45.35 -48.79
N HIS A 3 23.05 -45.53 -47.90
CA HIS A 3 22.12 -44.48 -47.48
C HIS A 3 22.74 -43.70 -46.32
N THR A 4 23.18 -42.48 -46.60
CA THR A 4 23.64 -41.53 -45.59
C THR A 4 22.40 -40.92 -44.93
N PHE A 5 22.02 -41.42 -43.76
CA PHE A 5 21.09 -40.73 -42.87
C PHE A 5 21.81 -39.50 -42.30
N VAL A 6 21.41 -38.31 -42.74
CA VAL A 6 21.81 -37.06 -42.09
C VAL A 6 20.89 -36.87 -40.88
N THR A 7 21.37 -37.29 -39.72
CA THR A 7 20.76 -36.96 -38.43
C THR A 7 20.96 -35.46 -38.20
N ALA A 8 19.95 -34.65 -38.52
CA ALA A 8 19.90 -33.26 -38.12
C ALA A 8 19.76 -33.21 -36.59
N LEU A 9 20.88 -33.00 -35.92
CA LEU A 9 20.96 -32.75 -34.49
C LEU A 9 20.31 -31.39 -34.21
N LEU A 10 19.03 -31.39 -33.85
CA LEU A 10 18.31 -30.21 -33.39
C LEU A 10 18.79 -29.88 -31.97
N THR A 11 19.88 -29.15 -31.86
CA THR A 11 20.37 -28.63 -30.59
C THR A 11 19.38 -27.57 -30.10
N LEU A 12 18.45 -27.98 -29.22
CA LEU A 12 17.59 -27.07 -28.47
C LEU A 12 18.48 -26.26 -27.52
N LEU A 13 18.98 -25.12 -27.99
CA LEU A 13 19.59 -24.10 -27.15
C LEU A 13 18.51 -23.52 -26.25
N VAL A 14 18.33 -24.12 -25.07
CA VAL A 14 17.62 -23.50 -23.95
C VAL A 14 18.48 -22.33 -23.48
N THR A 15 18.33 -21.20 -24.15
CA THR A 15 18.83 -19.92 -23.65
C THR A 15 17.91 -19.51 -22.52
N THR A 16 18.44 -19.44 -21.30
CA THR A 16 17.79 -18.74 -20.19
C THR A 16 17.67 -17.28 -20.60
N ALA A 17 16.55 -16.91 -21.20
CA ALA A 17 16.26 -15.52 -21.55
C ALA A 17 16.27 -14.70 -20.25
N GLN A 18 17.36 -13.97 -19.99
CA GLN A 18 17.33 -12.90 -19.03
C GLN A 18 16.23 -11.94 -19.47
N ALA A 19 15.31 -11.60 -18.58
CA ALA A 19 14.25 -10.67 -18.88
C ALA A 19 14.88 -9.34 -19.33
N ALA A 20 14.62 -8.95 -20.58
CA ALA A 20 15.20 -7.75 -21.14
C ALA A 20 14.62 -6.49 -20.46
N GLU A 21 15.47 -5.56 -20.05
CA GLU A 21 15.05 -4.24 -19.60
C GLU A 21 14.44 -3.47 -20.80
N VAL A 22 13.15 -3.10 -20.69
CA VAL A 22 12.41 -2.36 -21.71
C VAL A 22 12.36 -0.89 -21.32
N ARG A 23 12.79 0.01 -22.20
CA ARG A 23 12.71 1.46 -21.99
C ARG A 23 11.37 2.02 -22.46
N VAL A 24 10.72 2.83 -21.62
CA VAL A 24 9.54 3.58 -22.04
C VAL A 24 9.99 4.77 -22.90
N PRO A 25 9.50 4.91 -24.15
CA PRO A 25 9.93 5.97 -25.05
C PRO A 25 9.79 7.37 -24.46
N ASN A 26 10.75 8.26 -24.79
CA ASN A 26 10.76 9.68 -24.39
C ASN A 26 10.65 9.91 -22.88
N SER A 27 11.18 8.98 -22.09
CA SER A 27 11.11 8.99 -20.63
C SER A 27 12.42 8.54 -19.97
N ARG A 28 12.50 8.74 -18.65
CA ARG A 28 13.57 8.22 -17.79
C ARG A 28 13.21 6.88 -17.13
N VAL A 29 12.16 6.22 -17.62
CA VAL A 29 11.60 5.01 -17.03
C VAL A 29 11.91 3.80 -17.90
N SER A 30 12.37 2.72 -17.27
CA SER A 30 12.46 1.38 -17.85
C SER A 30 11.83 0.35 -16.91
N TYR A 31 11.59 -0.85 -17.40
CA TYR A 31 11.06 -1.94 -16.58
C TYR A 31 11.59 -3.30 -17.04
N VAL A 32 11.61 -4.25 -16.13
CA VAL A 32 11.91 -5.67 -16.37
C VAL A 32 10.71 -6.47 -15.88
N LEU A 33 10.18 -7.34 -16.75
CA LEU A 33 9.06 -8.22 -16.40
C LEU A 33 9.60 -9.49 -15.75
N GLU A 34 9.18 -9.76 -14.51
CA GLU A 34 9.59 -10.94 -13.77
C GLU A 34 8.42 -11.55 -12.99
N GLN A 35 8.47 -12.87 -12.83
CA GLN A 35 7.62 -13.63 -11.93
C GLN A 35 8.47 -14.53 -11.06
N ASN A 36 8.08 -14.74 -9.80
CA ASN A 36 8.73 -15.73 -8.94
C ASN A 36 8.30 -17.16 -9.31
N GLY A 37 8.91 -18.16 -8.67
CA GLY A 37 8.60 -19.58 -8.89
C GLY A 37 7.17 -20.00 -8.56
N GLN A 38 6.39 -19.13 -7.90
CA GLN A 38 4.98 -19.31 -7.58
C GLN A 38 4.04 -18.52 -8.53
N GLY A 39 4.59 -17.89 -9.57
CA GLY A 39 3.85 -17.09 -10.55
C GLY A 39 3.44 -15.69 -10.05
N ALA A 40 3.88 -15.27 -8.86
CA ALA A 40 3.63 -13.92 -8.38
C ALA A 40 4.51 -12.91 -9.13
N ASN A 41 3.93 -11.76 -9.46
CA ASN A 41 4.64 -10.71 -10.18
C ASN A 41 5.73 -10.06 -9.30
N THR A 42 6.98 -10.17 -9.75
CA THR A 42 8.16 -9.56 -9.12
C THR A 42 8.87 -8.59 -10.05
N SER A 43 8.17 -8.10 -11.08
CA SER A 43 8.68 -7.12 -12.04
C SER A 43 9.27 -5.91 -11.33
N ILE A 44 10.21 -5.25 -12.00
CA ILE A 44 10.93 -4.11 -11.45
C ILE A 44 10.81 -2.94 -12.42
N ILE A 45 10.46 -1.77 -11.90
CA ILE A 45 10.43 -0.52 -12.65
C ILE A 45 11.60 0.33 -12.17
N TYR A 46 12.35 0.90 -13.11
CA TYR A 46 13.50 1.76 -12.87
C TYR A 46 13.17 3.18 -13.32
N VAL A 47 13.46 4.17 -12.48
CA VAL A 47 13.31 5.59 -12.79
C VAL A 47 14.64 6.27 -12.56
N ASP A 48 15.31 6.67 -13.65
CA ASP A 48 16.58 7.38 -13.55
C ASP A 48 16.37 8.79 -12.99
N ALA A 49 17.29 9.26 -12.15
CA ALA A 49 17.25 10.64 -11.67
C ALA A 49 17.37 11.62 -12.85
N GLN A 50 16.72 12.77 -12.75
CA GLN A 50 16.68 13.81 -13.79
C GLN A 50 18.06 14.37 -14.10
N GLN A 51 18.93 14.40 -13.10
CA GLN A 51 20.31 14.87 -13.17
C GLN A 51 21.24 13.89 -13.91
N GLU A 52 20.80 12.66 -14.18
CA GLU A 52 21.62 11.67 -14.87
C GLU A 52 21.74 12.02 -16.36
N THR A 53 22.96 12.19 -16.85
CA THR A 53 23.23 12.17 -18.29
C THR A 53 23.26 10.72 -18.77
N ALA A 54 22.76 10.44 -19.97
CA ALA A 54 22.73 9.10 -20.55
C ALA A 54 24.14 8.63 -20.99
N THR A 55 25.03 8.46 -20.02
CA THR A 55 26.39 7.97 -20.23
C THR A 55 26.56 6.60 -19.60
N SER A 56 27.29 5.72 -20.26
CA SER A 56 27.63 4.37 -19.79
C SER A 56 28.36 4.46 -18.45
N GLY A 57 27.73 4.00 -17.37
CA GLY A 57 28.31 3.99 -16.03
C GLY A 57 27.27 3.75 -14.94
N PRO A 58 27.68 3.69 -13.66
CA PRO A 58 26.77 3.69 -12.53
C PRO A 58 25.87 4.93 -12.61
N ARG A 59 24.56 4.75 -12.41
CA ARG A 59 23.56 5.83 -12.43
C ARG A 59 22.85 5.93 -11.09
N ASN A 60 22.39 7.11 -10.70
CA ASN A 60 21.43 7.25 -9.61
C ASN A 60 20.02 6.95 -10.15
N PHE A 61 19.35 5.96 -9.59
CA PHE A 61 18.01 5.58 -10.02
C PHE A 61 17.18 5.06 -8.86
N LEU A 62 15.87 5.19 -8.99
CA LEU A 62 14.92 4.55 -8.11
C LEU A 62 14.51 3.22 -8.76
N SER A 63 14.64 2.10 -8.05
CA SER A 63 14.01 0.85 -8.44
C SER A 63 12.79 0.58 -7.58
N LEU A 64 11.76 0.08 -8.24
CA LEU A 64 10.49 -0.26 -7.64
C LEU A 64 10.21 -1.72 -7.96
N LYS A 65 10.38 -2.57 -6.96
CA LYS A 65 10.06 -3.98 -7.11
C LYS A 65 8.62 -4.21 -6.67
N CYS A 66 7.89 -4.99 -7.45
CA CYS A 66 6.53 -5.35 -7.11
C CYS A 66 6.55 -6.46 -6.05
N ASP A 67 5.77 -6.27 -4.99
CA ASP A 67 5.78 -7.16 -3.82
C ASP A 67 4.91 -8.41 -3.99
N GLY A 68 4.32 -8.62 -5.18
CA GLY A 68 3.38 -9.70 -5.48
C GLY A 68 1.98 -9.53 -4.88
N GLN A 69 1.75 -8.54 -4.02
CA GLN A 69 0.47 -8.20 -3.42
C GLN A 69 -0.13 -6.88 -3.94
N GLY A 70 0.56 -6.24 -4.89
CA GLY A 70 0.10 -5.01 -5.54
C GLY A 70 0.58 -3.73 -4.87
N GLY A 71 1.69 -3.80 -4.13
CA GLY A 71 2.46 -2.66 -3.63
C GLY A 71 3.87 -2.61 -4.23
N PHE A 72 4.62 -1.59 -3.81
CA PHE A 72 6.00 -1.37 -4.24
C PHE A 72 6.98 -1.45 -3.08
N PHE A 73 8.14 -2.04 -3.36
CA PHE A 73 9.33 -1.92 -2.53
C PHE A 73 10.34 -0.99 -3.21
N PHE A 74 10.53 0.20 -2.65
CA PHE A 74 11.41 1.22 -3.21
C PHE A 74 12.83 1.03 -2.75
N THR A 75 13.75 1.08 -3.70
CA THR A 75 15.19 1.16 -3.45
C THR A 75 15.79 2.31 -4.22
N LEU A 76 16.39 3.26 -3.52
CA LEU A 76 17.27 4.23 -4.13
C LEU A 76 18.62 3.55 -4.39
N ASN A 77 19.08 3.56 -5.63
CA ASN A 77 20.42 3.13 -6.01
C ASN A 77 21.22 4.36 -6.37
N THR A 78 22.43 4.48 -5.83
CA THR A 78 23.31 5.61 -6.05
C THR A 78 24.59 5.21 -6.76
N ARG A 79 25.23 6.17 -7.43
CA ARG A 79 26.54 5.95 -8.08
C ARG A 79 27.64 5.61 -7.07
N GLY A 80 27.57 6.21 -5.89
CA GLY A 80 28.54 6.02 -4.81
C GLY A 80 28.07 5.01 -3.78
N THR A 81 29.02 4.57 -2.96
CA THR A 81 28.76 3.78 -1.75
C THR A 81 28.04 4.63 -0.72
N LEU A 82 26.94 4.12 -0.15
CA LEU A 82 26.19 4.75 0.94
C LEU A 82 26.65 4.21 2.30
N TYR A 83 27.01 2.93 2.42
CA TYR A 83 27.43 2.34 3.68
C TYR A 83 28.36 1.14 3.47
N GLY A 84 29.15 0.81 4.49
CA GLY A 84 30.03 -0.35 4.50
C GLY A 84 29.42 -1.59 5.16
N ALA A 85 30.18 -2.69 5.14
CA ALA A 85 29.85 -3.88 5.90
C ALA A 85 29.81 -3.58 7.41
N GLY A 86 28.83 -4.11 8.13
CA GLY A 86 28.62 -3.87 9.56
C GLY A 86 27.84 -2.58 9.89
N GLN A 87 27.31 -1.89 8.88
CA GLN A 87 26.49 -0.69 9.01
C GLN A 87 25.03 -0.88 8.54
N GLU A 88 24.63 -2.12 8.23
CA GLU A 88 23.35 -2.47 7.60
C GLU A 88 22.14 -2.06 8.45
N ASP A 89 22.27 -2.16 9.77
CA ASP A 89 21.22 -1.81 10.73
C ASP A 89 21.33 -0.38 11.27
N LYS A 90 22.33 0.38 10.80
CA LYS A 90 22.63 1.74 11.26
C LYS A 90 22.20 2.82 10.26
N LEU A 91 21.54 2.46 9.17
CA LEU A 91 21.25 3.40 8.09
C LEU A 91 20.49 4.65 8.54
N SER A 92 19.53 4.51 9.45
CA SER A 92 18.78 5.65 10.00
C SER A 92 19.61 6.55 10.94
N THR A 93 20.77 6.09 11.41
CA THR A 93 21.74 6.94 12.15
C THR A 93 22.77 7.58 11.22
N LEU A 94 22.98 6.98 10.04
CA LEU A 94 23.87 7.52 9.00
C LEU A 94 23.20 8.59 8.14
N TYR A 95 21.90 8.47 7.86
CA TYR A 95 21.21 9.36 6.93
C TYR A 95 19.86 9.82 7.45
N GLN A 96 19.59 11.12 7.31
CA GLN A 96 18.24 11.65 7.34
C GLN A 96 17.69 11.69 5.92
N VAL A 97 16.60 10.95 5.68
CA VAL A 97 16.00 10.84 4.35
C VAL A 97 14.66 11.54 4.34
N GLN A 98 14.45 12.38 3.32
CA GLN A 98 13.19 13.07 3.08
C GLN A 98 12.74 12.81 1.64
N TYR A 99 11.42 12.71 1.46
CA TYR A 99 10.79 12.69 0.15
C TYR A 99 9.86 13.89 -0.01
N GLN A 100 9.76 14.40 -1.23
CA GLN A 100 8.85 15.47 -1.61
C GLN A 100 8.13 15.08 -2.89
N VAL A 101 6.81 15.25 -2.91
CA VAL A 101 5.96 14.93 -4.05
C VAL A 101 5.46 16.24 -4.67
N GLY A 102 5.78 16.47 -5.94
CA GLY A 102 5.42 17.70 -6.65
C GLY A 102 5.86 18.95 -5.88
N SER A 103 4.90 19.83 -5.58
CA SER A 103 5.12 21.05 -4.80
C SER A 103 4.78 20.92 -3.31
N ALA A 104 4.47 19.72 -2.81
CA ALA A 104 4.15 19.51 -1.40
C ALA A 104 5.38 19.78 -0.51
N ALA A 105 5.16 19.95 0.80
CA ALA A 105 6.26 20.04 1.77
C ALA A 105 7.02 18.70 1.86
N PRO A 106 8.36 18.72 2.03
CA PRO A 106 9.14 17.51 2.28
C PRO A 106 8.68 16.77 3.53
N ARG A 107 8.73 15.43 3.49
CA ARG A 107 8.37 14.52 4.59
C ARG A 107 9.52 13.59 4.91
N GLY A 108 9.76 13.32 6.18
CA GLY A 108 10.79 12.37 6.62
C GLY A 108 10.42 10.92 6.33
N VAL A 109 11.43 10.09 6.06
CA VAL A 109 11.32 8.63 5.99
C VAL A 109 11.80 8.06 7.33
N SER A 110 10.95 7.31 8.03
CA SER A 110 11.22 6.83 9.38
C SER A 110 12.07 5.56 9.44
N GLY A 111 12.08 4.77 8.37
CA GLY A 111 12.81 3.51 8.31
C GLY A 111 13.60 3.36 7.02
N LEU A 112 14.84 2.89 7.15
CA LEU A 112 15.73 2.60 6.04
C LEU A 112 16.21 1.15 6.19
N ARG A 113 16.43 0.47 5.07
CA ARG A 113 16.93 -0.91 5.06
C ARG A 113 18.02 -1.07 4.01
N ALA A 114 19.03 -1.86 4.34
CA ALA A 114 20.06 -2.30 3.41
C ALA A 114 19.50 -3.40 2.49
N PRO A 115 19.35 -3.17 1.18
CA PRO A 115 18.91 -4.19 0.25
C PRO A 115 20.03 -5.18 -0.06
N THR A 116 19.62 -6.40 -0.40
CA THR A 116 20.51 -7.45 -0.91
C THR A 116 20.01 -7.92 -2.27
N SER A 117 20.94 -8.35 -3.13
CA SER A 117 20.64 -9.01 -4.40
C SER A 117 21.53 -10.24 -4.55
N GLY A 118 20.93 -11.40 -4.80
CA GLY A 118 21.65 -12.68 -4.87
C GLY A 118 22.47 -12.98 -3.60
N GLY A 119 21.97 -12.58 -2.43
CA GLY A 119 22.68 -12.74 -1.15
C GLY A 119 23.82 -11.76 -0.91
N LYS A 120 24.11 -10.84 -1.85
CA LYS A 120 25.13 -9.80 -1.69
C LYS A 120 24.50 -8.49 -1.24
N LEU A 121 25.18 -7.83 -0.30
CA LEU A 121 24.83 -6.50 0.17
C LEU A 121 25.02 -5.47 -0.94
N LEU A 122 24.03 -4.61 -1.18
CA LEU A 122 24.13 -3.52 -2.14
C LEU A 122 24.53 -2.23 -1.41
N THR A 123 25.82 -2.05 -1.18
CA THR A 123 26.38 -0.93 -0.39
C THR A 123 26.11 0.46 -0.95
N GLY A 124 25.78 0.57 -2.24
CA GLY A 124 25.35 1.79 -2.92
C GLY A 124 23.84 1.93 -3.07
N ALA A 125 23.03 1.21 -2.29
CA ALA A 125 21.59 1.23 -2.42
C ALA A 125 20.90 1.25 -1.06
N LEU A 126 19.78 1.95 -0.94
CA LEU A 126 19.02 2.06 0.29
C LEU A 126 17.53 1.90 0.01
N SER A 127 16.89 1.01 0.75
CA SER A 127 15.45 0.80 0.65
C SER A 127 14.69 1.62 1.68
N LEU A 128 13.56 2.19 1.26
CA LEU A 128 12.67 2.93 2.13
C LEU A 128 11.73 1.94 2.83
N ASN A 129 11.81 1.90 4.16
CA ASN A 129 11.01 1.00 4.99
C ASN A 129 9.77 1.75 5.48
N GLY A 130 8.66 1.58 4.77
CA GLY A 130 7.38 2.20 5.07
C GLY A 130 6.42 2.04 3.89
N THR A 131 5.36 1.25 4.07
CA THR A 131 4.37 1.01 3.01
C THR A 131 3.68 2.31 2.58
N ASP A 132 3.43 3.21 3.53
CA ASP A 132 2.84 4.53 3.28
C ASP A 132 3.74 5.44 2.42
N VAL A 133 5.05 5.48 2.71
CA VAL A 133 6.03 6.24 1.94
C VAL A 133 6.15 5.66 0.52
N ASN A 134 6.26 4.35 0.44
CA ASN A 134 6.36 3.63 -0.83
C ASN A 134 5.11 3.89 -1.68
N ASP A 135 3.93 3.73 -1.12
CA ASP A 135 2.69 3.95 -1.86
C ASP A 135 2.53 5.42 -2.28
N ALA A 136 2.92 6.39 -1.44
CA ALA A 136 2.89 7.81 -1.78
C ALA A 136 3.81 8.15 -2.96
N ILE A 137 5.05 7.62 -2.96
CA ILE A 137 6.00 7.80 -4.05
C ILE A 137 5.49 7.11 -5.33
N GLY A 138 5.02 5.87 -5.21
CA GLY A 138 4.52 5.10 -6.36
C GLY A 138 3.32 5.76 -7.02
N LYS A 139 2.37 6.24 -6.21
CA LYS A 139 1.21 6.99 -6.69
C LYS A 139 1.62 8.30 -7.36
N ALA A 140 2.53 9.06 -6.74
CA ALA A 140 3.01 10.32 -7.32
C ALA A 140 3.62 10.10 -8.71
N LEU A 141 4.45 9.07 -8.85
CA LEU A 141 5.05 8.72 -10.14
C LEU A 141 3.99 8.25 -11.15
N ASP A 142 3.00 7.45 -10.74
CA ASP A 142 1.89 7.01 -11.61
C ASP A 142 1.00 8.17 -12.08
N ASP A 143 0.78 9.16 -11.22
CA ASP A 143 0.10 10.41 -11.54
C ASP A 143 0.96 11.36 -12.41
N GLY A 144 2.20 10.96 -12.76
CA GLY A 144 3.11 11.73 -13.60
C GLY A 144 3.85 12.85 -12.87
N GLN A 145 3.75 12.92 -11.55
CA GLN A 145 4.40 13.94 -10.73
C GLN A 145 5.90 13.68 -10.57
N THR A 146 6.63 14.72 -10.17
CA THR A 146 8.04 14.59 -9.80
C THR A 146 8.14 14.21 -8.34
N VAL A 147 8.99 13.23 -8.03
CA VAL A 147 9.40 12.90 -6.66
C VAL A 147 10.83 13.35 -6.45
N ARG A 148 11.08 14.11 -5.39
CA ARG A 148 12.44 14.49 -4.97
C ARG A 148 12.80 13.72 -3.71
N LEU A 149 13.95 13.04 -3.73
CA LEU A 149 14.54 12.39 -2.58
C LEU A 149 15.77 13.16 -2.15
N THR A 150 15.81 13.50 -0.86
CA THR A 150 16.95 14.15 -0.23
C THR A 150 17.53 13.21 0.83
N LEU A 151 18.81 12.88 0.68
CA LEU A 151 19.58 12.17 1.70
C LEU A 151 20.59 13.15 2.28
N THR A 152 20.40 13.54 3.53
CA THR A 152 21.35 14.35 4.28
C THR A 152 22.21 13.42 5.15
N PRO A 153 23.52 13.33 4.90
CA PRO A 153 24.41 12.53 5.74
C PRO A 153 24.54 13.13 7.14
N THR A 154 24.69 12.26 8.15
CA THR A 154 25.17 12.65 9.47
C THR A 154 26.69 12.56 9.52
N ASP A 155 27.32 13.01 10.62
CA ASP A 155 28.78 12.95 10.80
C ASP A 155 29.36 11.53 10.76
N GLN A 156 28.50 10.51 10.86
CA GLN A 156 28.89 9.09 10.84
C GLN A 156 28.81 8.47 9.44
N ALA A 157 28.23 9.18 8.47
CA ALA A 157 28.02 8.69 7.11
C ALA A 157 29.34 8.60 6.33
N PRO A 158 29.58 7.51 5.58
CA PRO A 158 30.74 7.42 4.67
C PRO A 158 30.68 8.44 3.51
N ALA A 159 29.47 8.80 3.06
CA ALA A 159 29.28 9.82 2.05
C ALA A 159 29.09 11.18 2.73
N SER A 160 29.94 12.16 2.42
CA SER A 160 29.94 13.48 3.09
C SER A 160 29.04 14.53 2.42
N GLY A 161 28.49 14.24 1.24
CA GLY A 161 27.65 15.17 0.49
C GLY A 161 26.15 14.88 0.62
N LYS A 162 25.35 15.95 0.77
CA LYS A 162 23.90 15.86 0.60
C LYS A 162 23.57 15.36 -0.81
N LEU A 163 22.81 14.27 -0.91
CA LEU A 163 22.26 13.83 -2.19
C LEU A 163 20.86 14.40 -2.36
N ASP A 164 20.62 14.98 -3.52
CA ASP A 164 19.37 15.67 -3.83
C ASP A 164 18.93 15.29 -5.25
N LEU A 165 18.09 14.27 -5.32
CA LEU A 165 17.75 13.56 -6.55
C LEU A 165 16.30 13.80 -6.89
N SER A 166 15.99 14.04 -8.16
CA SER A 166 14.62 14.24 -8.64
C SER A 166 14.26 13.20 -9.69
N PHE A 167 13.08 12.62 -9.59
CA PHE A 167 12.60 11.52 -10.42
C PHE A 167 11.28 11.93 -11.06
N SER A 168 11.22 11.91 -12.39
CA SER A 168 9.98 12.26 -13.11
C SER A 168 9.08 11.04 -13.26
N GLY A 169 7.80 11.18 -12.94
CA GLY A 169 6.77 10.17 -13.22
C GLY A 169 6.42 10.01 -14.70
N LYS A 170 6.96 10.84 -15.61
CA LYS A 170 6.69 10.70 -17.05
C LYS A 170 7.11 9.30 -17.54
N GLY A 171 6.16 8.55 -18.11
CA GLY A 171 6.38 7.18 -18.60
C GLY A 171 6.19 6.10 -17.53
N PHE A 172 6.05 6.46 -16.26
CA PHE A 172 5.91 5.52 -15.16
C PHE A 172 4.61 4.72 -15.25
N LYS A 173 3.47 5.39 -15.48
CA LYS A 173 2.17 4.73 -15.68
C LYS A 173 2.17 3.71 -16.82
N THR A 174 2.93 3.97 -17.87
CA THR A 174 3.10 3.03 -18.98
C THR A 174 3.87 1.79 -18.52
N ALA A 175 4.94 1.97 -17.76
CA ALA A 175 5.70 0.87 -17.17
C ALA A 175 4.88 0.05 -16.17
N THR A 176 4.11 0.68 -15.28
CA THR A 176 3.23 -0.01 -14.31
C THR A 176 2.13 -0.81 -15.00
N THR A 177 1.55 -0.25 -16.08
CA THR A 177 0.56 -0.95 -16.91
C THR A 177 1.17 -2.17 -17.61
N ALA A 178 2.39 -2.03 -18.15
CA ALA A 178 3.10 -3.14 -18.80
C ALA A 178 3.51 -4.22 -17.79
N ALA A 179 3.95 -3.82 -16.60
CA ALA A 179 4.32 -4.69 -15.49
C ALA A 179 3.10 -5.27 -14.73
N ASN A 180 1.94 -5.37 -15.39
CA ASN A 180 0.69 -6.02 -14.99
C ASN A 180 0.66 -6.61 -13.55
N GLY A 181 0.16 -5.84 -12.57
CA GLY A 181 0.07 -6.25 -11.16
C GLY A 181 0.96 -5.44 -10.21
N CYS A 182 1.92 -4.71 -10.77
CA CYS A 182 2.64 -3.62 -10.11
C CYS A 182 1.74 -2.39 -9.95
N ARG A 183 0.77 -2.47 -9.06
CA ARG A 183 -0.01 -1.29 -8.70
C ARG A 183 0.80 -0.53 -7.65
N SER A 184 0.83 0.80 -7.74
CA SER A 184 1.08 1.57 -6.52
C SER A 184 0.05 1.05 -5.54
N GLY A 185 0.51 0.44 -4.44
CA GLY A 185 -0.37 0.06 -3.35
C GLY A 185 -1.28 1.24 -3.16
N SER A 186 -2.58 1.00 -3.21
CA SER A 186 -3.53 2.06 -2.97
C SER A 186 -3.22 2.55 -1.56
N ALA A 187 -2.40 3.60 -1.44
CA ALA A 187 -2.15 4.24 -0.17
C ALA A 187 -3.53 4.57 0.37
N GLU A 188 -3.75 4.33 1.66
CA GLU A 188 -4.84 4.99 2.35
C GLU A 188 -4.71 6.49 2.07
N THR A 189 -5.55 7.00 1.18
CA THR A 189 -5.54 8.42 0.82
C THR A 189 -6.40 9.12 1.84
N ARG A 190 -5.78 9.89 2.72
CA ARG A 190 -6.50 10.71 3.70
C ARG A 190 -7.22 11.84 2.97
N VAL A 191 -8.50 12.00 3.22
CA VAL A 191 -9.22 13.20 2.78
C VAL A 191 -8.76 14.37 3.65
N PRO A 192 -8.28 15.49 3.06
CA PRO A 192 -7.78 16.64 3.82
C PRO A 192 -8.74 17.07 4.93
N ASP A 193 -8.16 17.45 6.07
CA ASP A 193 -8.88 17.98 7.25
C ASP A 193 -10.00 17.08 7.79
N SER A 194 -9.84 15.75 7.62
CA SER A 194 -10.83 14.77 8.07
C SER A 194 -10.22 13.53 8.72
N ASN A 195 -11.08 12.73 9.35
CA ASN A 195 -10.75 11.40 9.88
C ASN A 195 -11.07 10.28 8.88
N VAL A 196 -11.24 10.62 7.60
CA VAL A 196 -11.62 9.69 6.55
C VAL A 196 -10.44 9.39 5.64
N TYR A 197 -10.28 8.11 5.34
CA TYR A 197 -9.29 7.57 4.43
C TYR A 197 -9.99 6.69 3.40
N TYR A 198 -9.40 6.53 2.22
CA TYR A 198 -9.90 5.57 1.26
C TYR A 198 -8.78 4.86 0.55
N LYS A 199 -9.06 3.62 0.14
CA LYS A 199 -8.10 2.71 -0.46
C LYS A 199 -8.73 2.07 -1.69
N PRO A 200 -8.44 2.56 -2.90
CA PRO A 200 -8.94 1.96 -4.13
C PRO A 200 -8.27 0.61 -4.42
N VAL A 201 -8.81 -0.49 -3.89
CA VAL A 201 -8.30 -1.85 -4.17
C VAL A 201 -9.05 -2.46 -5.36
N SER A 202 -8.31 -3.11 -6.24
CA SER A 202 -8.84 -4.06 -7.21
C SER A 202 -7.95 -5.30 -7.21
N GLN A 203 -8.55 -6.47 -6.99
CA GLN A 203 -7.88 -7.77 -6.88
C GLN A 203 -8.58 -8.78 -7.80
N GLY A 204 -7.84 -9.37 -8.74
CA GLY A 204 -8.39 -10.40 -9.65
C GLY A 204 -9.61 -9.97 -10.46
N GLY A 205 -9.67 -8.70 -10.88
CA GLY A 205 -10.81 -8.13 -11.61
C GLY A 205 -12.01 -7.73 -10.74
N LYS A 206 -12.00 -8.04 -9.44
CA LYS A 206 -12.97 -7.56 -8.47
C LYS A 206 -12.49 -6.25 -7.86
N ASN A 207 -13.36 -5.25 -7.75
CA ASN A 207 -13.03 -4.05 -6.99
C ASN A 207 -13.34 -4.32 -5.50
N LEU A 208 -12.34 -4.19 -4.63
CA LEU A 208 -12.42 -4.41 -3.19
C LEU A 208 -12.06 -3.13 -2.43
N SER A 209 -12.48 -2.00 -2.98
CA SER A 209 -12.03 -0.72 -2.47
C SER A 209 -12.63 -0.43 -1.10
N GLU A 210 -11.88 0.29 -0.27
CA GLU A 210 -12.22 0.48 1.14
C GLU A 210 -12.31 1.97 1.48
N ILE A 211 -13.19 2.32 2.41
CA ILE A 211 -13.28 3.64 3.03
C ILE A 211 -13.20 3.44 4.53
N TYR A 212 -12.27 4.11 5.20
CA TYR A 212 -12.08 4.04 6.64
C TYR A 212 -12.46 5.36 7.27
N LEU A 213 -13.15 5.29 8.40
CA LEU A 213 -13.47 6.43 9.25
C LEU A 213 -12.87 6.16 10.62
N ASP A 214 -11.87 6.94 11.04
CA ASP A 214 -11.30 6.81 12.37
C ASP A 214 -12.31 7.29 13.43
N ALA A 215 -12.37 6.59 14.55
CA ALA A 215 -13.17 7.04 15.67
C ALA A 215 -12.62 8.38 16.21
N ARG A 216 -13.53 9.25 16.68
CA ARG A 216 -13.16 10.50 17.33
C ARG A 216 -12.15 10.25 18.45
N GLY A 217 -11.08 11.03 18.45
CA GLY A 217 -10.02 10.95 19.46
C GLY A 217 -9.00 9.81 19.27
N THR A 218 -9.13 8.97 18.23
CA THR A 218 -8.17 7.88 17.94
C THR A 218 -7.41 8.04 16.62
N ALA A 219 -7.54 9.18 15.93
CA ALA A 219 -6.89 9.40 14.65
C ALA A 219 -5.34 9.44 14.81
N GLY A 220 -4.62 8.75 13.92
CA GLY A 220 -3.16 8.79 13.86
C GLY A 220 -2.39 8.02 14.94
N THR A 221 -3.06 7.23 15.78
CA THR A 221 -2.41 6.36 16.79
C THR A 221 -2.29 4.92 16.29
N GLN A 222 -1.20 4.23 16.67
CA GLN A 222 -1.13 2.78 16.49
C GLN A 222 -2.23 2.12 17.34
N GLY A 223 -3.03 1.25 16.73
CA GLY A 223 -4.17 0.61 17.40
C GLY A 223 -5.45 1.46 17.42
N ARG A 224 -5.65 2.38 16.47
CA ARG A 224 -6.89 3.16 16.33
C ARG A 224 -8.13 2.29 16.16
N ALA A 225 -9.27 2.76 16.66
CA ALA A 225 -10.58 2.21 16.33
C ALA A 225 -11.09 2.88 15.06
N PHE A 226 -11.64 2.10 14.12
CA PHE A 226 -12.15 2.66 12.87
C PHE A 226 -13.34 1.86 12.33
N LEU A 227 -14.20 2.55 11.59
CA LEU A 227 -15.26 1.96 10.81
C LEU A 227 -14.75 1.79 9.37
N ASN A 228 -14.64 0.55 8.90
CA ASN A 228 -14.28 0.22 7.53
C ASN A 228 -15.53 -0.07 6.71
N GLN A 229 -15.65 0.54 5.53
CA GLN A 229 -16.59 0.16 4.50
C GLN A 229 -15.83 -0.50 3.35
N THR A 230 -16.02 -1.81 3.18
CA THR A 230 -15.49 -2.55 2.03
C THR A 230 -16.54 -2.57 0.92
N CYS A 231 -16.16 -2.13 -0.28
CA CYS A 231 -17.00 -2.08 -1.48
C CYS A 231 -16.57 -3.17 -2.46
N PHE A 232 -17.50 -4.05 -2.84
CA PHE A 232 -17.25 -5.23 -3.66
C PHE A 232 -17.53 -5.02 -5.16
N GLY A 233 -17.94 -3.81 -5.55
CA GLY A 233 -18.46 -3.49 -6.89
C GLY A 233 -19.97 -3.76 -7.00
N GLY A 234 -20.62 -3.14 -7.99
CA GLY A 234 -22.07 -3.28 -8.23
C GLY A 234 -22.94 -2.72 -7.10
N GLY A 235 -22.50 -1.64 -6.45
CA GLY A 235 -23.23 -0.99 -5.35
C GLY A 235 -23.33 -1.79 -4.05
N THR A 236 -22.59 -2.90 -3.90
CA THR A 236 -22.61 -3.72 -2.69
C THR A 236 -21.46 -3.37 -1.75
N SER A 237 -21.76 -3.15 -0.48
CA SER A 237 -20.78 -2.83 0.56
C SER A 237 -21.10 -3.47 1.90
N VAL A 238 -20.05 -3.77 2.67
CA VAL A 238 -20.15 -4.25 4.05
C VAL A 238 -19.40 -3.29 4.96
N PHE A 239 -20.02 -2.93 6.08
CA PHE A 239 -19.33 -2.19 7.14
C PHE A 239 -18.70 -3.16 8.13
N SER A 240 -17.53 -2.81 8.67
CA SER A 240 -16.91 -3.51 9.79
C SER A 240 -16.41 -2.51 10.80
N ILE A 241 -16.70 -2.73 12.08
CA ILE A 241 -16.06 -2.00 13.16
C ILE A 241 -14.77 -2.73 13.54
N VAL A 242 -13.65 -2.01 13.57
CA VAL A 242 -12.34 -2.54 14.00
C VAL A 242 -11.96 -1.86 15.30
N ALA A 243 -11.73 -2.65 16.35
CA ALA A 243 -11.33 -2.17 17.66
C ALA A 243 -9.79 -2.18 17.84
N PRO A 244 -9.26 -1.42 18.82
CA PRO A 244 -7.83 -1.44 19.18
C PRO A 244 -7.36 -2.82 19.62
N THR A 245 -8.22 -3.51 20.37
CA THR A 245 -7.97 -4.81 21.01
C THR A 245 -8.72 -5.92 20.26
N PRO A 246 -8.24 -7.18 20.33
CA PRO A 246 -8.96 -8.32 19.80
C PRO A 246 -10.36 -8.46 20.43
N LEU A 247 -11.37 -8.62 19.58
CA LEU A 247 -12.76 -8.93 19.95
C LEU A 247 -13.04 -10.43 19.78
N LEU A 248 -12.38 -11.05 18.80
CA LEU A 248 -12.52 -12.44 18.42
C LEU A 248 -11.17 -13.15 18.49
N ASN A 249 -11.20 -14.48 18.57
CA ASN A 249 -10.06 -15.35 18.33
C ASN A 249 -10.46 -16.43 17.31
N THR A 250 -9.53 -17.33 16.99
CA THR A 250 -9.75 -18.39 15.99
C THR A 250 -10.91 -19.33 16.32
N THR A 251 -11.23 -19.55 17.60
CA THR A 251 -12.32 -20.43 18.05
C THR A 251 -13.67 -19.72 18.17
N LEU A 252 -13.68 -18.39 18.14
CA LEU A 252 -14.86 -17.54 18.33
C LEU A 252 -15.34 -16.83 17.06
N LYS A 253 -14.60 -16.89 15.95
CA LYS A 253 -14.90 -16.12 14.72
C LYS A 253 -16.33 -16.32 14.19
N ASP A 254 -16.85 -17.55 14.29
CA ASP A 254 -18.21 -17.89 13.82
C ASP A 254 -19.30 -17.68 14.88
N LYS A 255 -18.90 -17.27 16.09
CA LYS A 255 -19.80 -17.03 17.24
C LYS A 255 -20.02 -15.54 17.50
N ALA A 256 -19.52 -14.65 16.64
CA ALA A 256 -19.58 -13.20 16.85
C ALA A 256 -20.97 -12.68 17.28
N ALA A 257 -22.05 -13.13 16.63
CA ALA A 257 -23.42 -12.71 16.96
C ALA A 257 -23.98 -13.27 18.28
N SER A 258 -23.42 -14.37 18.80
CA SER A 258 -23.83 -14.92 20.10
C SER A 258 -23.08 -14.30 21.27
N ILE A 259 -21.86 -13.80 21.04
CA ILE A 259 -21.00 -13.22 22.08
C ILE A 259 -20.93 -11.68 22.07
N TYR A 260 -21.40 -11.02 21.00
CA TYR A 260 -21.51 -9.56 20.95
C TYR A 260 -22.88 -9.13 20.40
N THR A 261 -23.43 -8.05 20.98
CA THR A 261 -24.45 -7.23 20.32
C THR A 261 -23.76 -6.01 19.73
N VAL A 262 -23.98 -5.71 18.46
CA VAL A 262 -23.58 -4.43 17.88
C VAL A 262 -24.83 -3.60 17.64
N THR A 263 -24.80 -2.31 18.00
CA THR A 263 -25.82 -1.35 17.59
C THR A 263 -25.18 -0.17 16.91
N TYR A 264 -25.95 0.48 16.03
CA TYR A 264 -25.54 1.70 15.36
C TYR A 264 -26.62 2.78 15.50
N ALA A 265 -26.21 4.03 15.62
CA ALA A 265 -27.09 5.19 15.61
C ALA A 265 -26.53 6.24 14.64
N VAL A 266 -27.43 6.93 13.93
CA VAL A 266 -27.06 7.91 12.90
C VAL A 266 -27.60 9.30 13.26
N GLY A 267 -26.72 10.30 13.30
CA GLY A 267 -27.08 11.70 13.58
C GLY A 267 -27.83 11.92 14.90
N GLY A 268 -27.57 11.10 15.92
CA GLY A 268 -28.28 11.14 17.21
C GLY A 268 -29.68 10.52 17.22
N GLY A 269 -30.06 9.80 16.16
CA GLY A 269 -31.31 9.04 16.09
C GLY A 269 -31.32 7.78 16.97
N ALA A 270 -32.43 7.05 16.95
CA ALA A 270 -32.58 5.80 17.69
C ALA A 270 -31.52 4.76 17.26
N ALA A 271 -31.03 3.98 18.23
CA ALA A 271 -30.12 2.89 17.95
C ALA A 271 -30.83 1.73 17.25
N ALA A 272 -30.21 1.19 16.20
CA ALA A 272 -30.64 0.00 15.48
C ALA A 272 -29.61 -1.13 15.65
N THR A 273 -30.09 -2.36 15.59
CA THR A 273 -29.24 -3.57 15.62
C THR A 273 -29.19 -4.13 14.20
N PRO A 274 -28.00 -4.41 13.64
CA PRO A 274 -27.92 -5.11 12.36
C PRO A 274 -28.43 -6.54 12.52
N ASP A 275 -29.10 -7.06 11.51
CA ASP A 275 -29.71 -8.41 11.58
C ASP A 275 -28.68 -9.52 11.76
N LYS A 276 -27.44 -9.30 11.30
CA LYS A 276 -26.40 -10.33 11.33
C LYS A 276 -25.00 -9.73 11.41
N LEU A 277 -24.10 -10.44 12.10
CA LEU A 277 -22.66 -10.24 12.05
C LEU A 277 -22.02 -11.33 11.17
N LEU A 278 -21.12 -10.97 10.26
CA LEU A 278 -20.33 -11.94 9.50
C LEU A 278 -19.11 -12.39 10.29
N PRO A 279 -18.67 -13.65 10.12
CA PRO A 279 -17.33 -14.06 10.49
C PRO A 279 -16.31 -13.18 9.78
N THR A 280 -15.21 -12.90 10.48
CA THR A 280 -14.08 -12.17 9.93
C THR A 280 -12.80 -12.84 10.40
N ASP A 281 -11.82 -12.91 9.51
CA ASP A 281 -10.49 -13.42 9.83
C ASP A 281 -9.65 -12.37 10.58
N ASN A 282 -10.12 -11.12 10.67
CA ASN A 282 -9.50 -10.10 11.51
C ASN A 282 -10.03 -10.22 12.96
N PRO A 283 -9.19 -10.64 13.93
CA PRO A 283 -9.63 -10.85 15.31
C PRO A 283 -10.09 -9.56 16.00
N LYS A 284 -9.82 -8.38 15.43
CA LYS A 284 -10.23 -7.08 15.98
C LYS A 284 -11.51 -6.55 15.36
N ALA A 285 -12.07 -7.23 14.37
CA ALA A 285 -13.19 -6.72 13.59
C ALA A 285 -14.51 -7.42 13.92
N LEU A 286 -15.61 -6.71 13.73
CA LEU A 286 -16.96 -7.28 13.61
C LEU A 286 -17.60 -6.71 12.35
N ALA A 287 -17.96 -7.58 11.40
CA ALA A 287 -18.55 -7.19 10.13
C ALA A 287 -20.09 -7.18 10.21
N LEU A 288 -20.71 -6.08 9.79
CA LEU A 288 -22.16 -5.87 9.77
C LEU A 288 -22.71 -6.42 8.46
N ALA A 289 -23.31 -7.61 8.53
CA ALA A 289 -23.74 -8.41 7.38
C ALA A 289 -25.08 -7.97 6.77
N ASP A 290 -25.54 -6.77 7.08
CA ASP A 290 -26.92 -6.36 6.88
C ASP A 290 -26.98 -5.27 5.81
N LYS A 291 -27.63 -5.59 4.69
CA LYS A 291 -27.81 -4.66 3.58
C LYS A 291 -28.59 -3.42 4.00
N ALA A 292 -29.59 -3.55 4.88
CA ALA A 292 -30.37 -2.43 5.38
C ALA A 292 -29.50 -1.53 6.26
N ALA A 293 -28.72 -2.13 7.18
CA ALA A 293 -27.76 -1.39 8.00
C ALA A 293 -26.71 -0.67 7.15
N SER A 294 -26.07 -1.35 6.20
CA SER A 294 -25.09 -0.74 5.28
C SER A 294 -25.72 0.42 4.50
N SER A 295 -26.93 0.25 3.97
CA SER A 295 -27.62 1.30 3.22
C SER A 295 -27.96 2.51 4.09
N ALA A 296 -28.42 2.28 5.33
CA ALA A 296 -28.71 3.34 6.30
C ALA A 296 -27.46 4.13 6.71
N LEU A 297 -26.35 3.42 6.96
CA LEU A 297 -25.06 4.03 7.28
C LEU A 297 -24.54 4.87 6.11
N ILE A 298 -24.58 4.36 4.88
CA ILE A 298 -24.16 5.11 3.68
C ILE A 298 -25.01 6.37 3.50
N ALA A 299 -26.33 6.23 3.60
CA ALA A 299 -27.24 7.37 3.44
C ALA A 299 -26.97 8.45 4.49
N ALA A 300 -26.75 8.05 5.75
CA ALA A 300 -26.41 8.96 6.83
C ALA A 300 -25.07 9.67 6.61
N LEU A 301 -24.02 8.92 6.26
CA LEU A 301 -22.69 9.46 6.01
C LEU A 301 -22.66 10.39 4.79
N LYS A 302 -23.39 10.06 3.70
CA LYS A 302 -23.58 10.96 2.55
C LYS A 302 -24.31 12.24 2.92
N ALA A 303 -25.26 12.16 3.85
CA ALA A 303 -25.97 13.33 4.38
C ALA A 303 -25.16 14.12 5.42
N GLY A 304 -23.89 13.78 5.66
CA GLY A 304 -23.02 14.47 6.62
C GLY A 304 -23.32 14.18 8.09
N LYS A 305 -24.10 13.13 8.39
CA LYS A 305 -24.45 12.75 9.77
C LYS A 305 -23.38 11.87 10.39
N SER A 306 -23.02 12.14 11.64
CA SER A 306 -22.13 11.26 12.40
C SER A 306 -22.77 9.90 12.68
N VAL A 307 -21.93 8.88 12.84
CA VAL A 307 -22.34 7.52 13.17
C VAL A 307 -21.79 7.17 14.55
N GLN A 308 -22.61 6.60 15.40
CA GLN A 308 -22.16 5.96 16.64
C GLN A 308 -22.32 4.45 16.50
N ILE A 309 -21.28 3.70 16.88
CA ILE A 309 -21.32 2.23 16.99
C ILE A 309 -21.09 1.86 18.45
N VAL A 310 -21.95 1.01 18.98
CA VAL A 310 -21.80 0.42 20.31
C VAL A 310 -21.63 -1.09 20.17
N VAL A 311 -20.56 -1.63 20.75
CA VAL A 311 -20.30 -3.06 20.84
C VAL A 311 -20.47 -3.48 22.29
N LYS A 312 -21.55 -4.22 22.57
CA LYS A 312 -21.87 -4.71 23.92
C LYS A 312 -21.50 -6.19 24.03
N PRO A 313 -20.58 -6.57 24.93
CA PRO A 313 -20.22 -7.96 25.14
C PRO A 313 -21.36 -8.74 25.79
N ARG A 314 -21.38 -10.05 25.50
CA ARG A 314 -22.23 -11.06 26.12
C ARG A 314 -21.35 -12.14 26.75
N ALA A 315 -21.98 -13.15 27.37
CA ALA A 315 -21.27 -14.29 27.94
C ALA A 315 -20.34 -14.94 26.89
N GLY A 316 -19.06 -15.12 27.24
CA GLY A 316 -18.04 -15.70 26.36
C GLY A 316 -17.30 -14.71 25.46
N ALA A 317 -17.56 -13.40 25.57
CA ALA A 317 -16.76 -12.36 24.94
C ALA A 317 -15.34 -12.31 25.52
N LEU A 318 -14.37 -11.86 24.71
CA LEU A 318 -12.97 -11.67 25.14
C LEU A 318 -12.77 -10.41 25.99
N THR A 319 -13.72 -9.48 25.94
CA THR A 319 -13.78 -8.29 26.77
C THR A 319 -15.14 -8.21 27.44
N ASP A 320 -15.18 -7.69 28.67
CA ASP A 320 -16.38 -7.39 29.44
C ASP A 320 -16.81 -5.91 29.28
N GLN A 321 -15.99 -5.09 28.64
CA GLN A 321 -16.25 -3.67 28.44
C GLN A 321 -17.18 -3.42 27.27
N THR A 322 -18.17 -2.54 27.47
CA THR A 322 -18.95 -1.98 26.36
C THR A 322 -18.10 -0.94 25.64
N LEU A 323 -17.87 -1.14 24.35
CA LEU A 323 -17.10 -0.23 23.52
C LEU A 323 -18.04 0.71 22.77
N THR A 324 -17.78 2.01 22.83
CA THR A 324 -18.58 3.03 22.12
C THR A 324 -17.67 3.89 21.28
N TYR A 325 -17.96 3.97 19.98
CA TYR A 325 -17.17 4.75 19.03
C TYR A 325 -18.08 5.71 18.26
N GLN A 326 -17.56 6.91 18.00
CA GLN A 326 -18.24 7.91 17.18
C GLN A 326 -17.37 8.26 15.96
N PHE A 327 -17.99 8.32 14.79
CA PHE A 327 -17.35 8.55 13.49
C PHE A 327 -17.95 9.78 12.83
N ASP A 328 -17.09 10.67 12.38
CA ASP A 328 -17.49 11.88 11.66
C ASP A 328 -17.61 11.63 10.16
N ALA A 329 -18.66 12.18 9.55
CA ALA A 329 -18.89 12.06 8.11
C ALA A 329 -18.09 13.06 7.27
N ALA A 330 -17.40 14.02 7.90
CA ALA A 330 -16.57 14.99 7.18
C ALA A 330 -15.54 14.24 6.31
N GLY A 331 -15.51 14.54 5.02
CA GLY A 331 -14.65 13.87 4.04
C GLY A 331 -15.19 12.56 3.45
N TYR A 332 -16.29 12.00 3.96
CA TYR A 332 -16.86 10.75 3.47
C TYR A 332 -17.32 10.82 2.01
N VAL A 333 -18.06 11.86 1.62
CA VAL A 333 -18.53 12.02 0.23
C VAL A 333 -17.36 12.11 -0.75
N THR A 334 -16.28 12.78 -0.36
CA THR A 334 -15.05 12.87 -1.16
C THR A 334 -14.42 11.48 -1.35
N ALA A 335 -14.27 10.71 -0.26
CA ALA A 335 -13.78 9.33 -0.32
C ALA A 335 -14.69 8.42 -1.17
N TRP A 336 -16.01 8.52 -1.00
CA TRP A 336 -17.01 7.80 -1.79
C TRP A 336 -16.89 8.10 -3.29
N ASN A 337 -16.73 9.36 -3.65
CA ASN A 337 -16.61 9.77 -5.05
C ASN A 337 -15.27 9.33 -5.66
N ALA A 338 -14.21 9.26 -4.86
CA ALA A 338 -12.90 8.75 -5.28
C ALA A 338 -12.91 7.22 -5.49
N VAL A 339 -13.77 6.50 -4.79
CA VAL A 339 -13.90 5.04 -4.88
C VAL A 339 -15.07 4.65 -5.80
N LYS A 340 -14.81 4.55 -7.10
CA LYS A 340 -15.83 4.16 -8.11
C LYS A 340 -16.53 2.83 -7.79
N ALA A 341 -15.87 1.91 -7.09
CA ALA A 341 -16.42 0.61 -6.72
C ALA A 341 -17.55 0.67 -5.69
N CYS A 342 -17.66 1.77 -4.94
CA CYS A 342 -18.73 1.98 -3.98
C CYS A 342 -20.01 2.53 -4.65
N GLN A 343 -19.91 3.07 -5.87
CA GLN A 343 -21.03 3.60 -6.65
C GLN A 343 -21.81 2.47 -7.34
#